data_AF-A0A3B8VUU6-F1
#
_entry.id   AF-A0A3B8VUU6-F1
#
_cell.length_a   1.000
_cell.length_b   1.000
_cell.length_c   1.000
_cell.angle_alpha   90.00
_cell.angle_beta   90.00
_cell.angle_gamma   90.00
#
_symmetry.space_group_name_H-M   'P 1'
#
loop_
_entity.id
_entity.type
_entity.pdbx_description
1 polymer ?
#
loop_
_entity_poly.entity_id
_entity_poly.type
_entity_poly.pdbx_seq_one_letter_code
_entity_poly.pdbx_strand_id
1 'polypeptide(L)'
;MSDRVLSNEFTQQWHERDAEVVRNRADIQQQIAAGTEARDISVVPVRAGNAVGLLSSIEPAGAILRRIIEEAEAILTKRPSELLSR
;
A
#
# COMPACT_ATOMS: atom_id res chain seq x y z
N MET A 1 14.88 5.20 -6.00
CA MET A 1 13.90 5.58 -4.93
C MET A 1 13.79 4.43 -3.93
N SER A 2 13.70 4.68 -2.61
CA SER A 2 13.49 3.62 -1.60
C SER A 2 12.02 3.42 -1.19
N ASP A 3 11.08 3.99 -1.94
CA ASP A 3 9.66 3.93 -1.62
C ASP A 3 9.07 2.57 -2.00
N ARG A 4 8.17 2.04 -1.16
CA ARG A 4 7.35 0.87 -1.51
C ARG A 4 6.08 1.31 -2.21
N VAL A 5 5.88 0.79 -3.42
CA VAL A 5 4.77 1.13 -4.30
C VAL A 5 4.14 -0.15 -4.87
N LEU A 6 2.87 -0.05 -5.28
CA LEU A 6 2.19 -1.14 -5.98
C LEU A 6 2.86 -1.44 -7.31
N SER A 7 2.87 -2.72 -7.70
CA SER A 7 3.24 -3.12 -9.05
C SER A 7 2.15 -2.70 -10.04
N ASN A 8 2.55 -1.95 -11.06
CA ASN A 8 1.70 -1.39 -12.11
C ASN A 8 2.57 -1.02 -13.33
N GLU A 9 2.01 -0.39 -14.36
CA GLU A 9 2.76 -0.05 -15.57
C GLU A 9 3.89 0.93 -15.29
N PHE A 10 3.64 1.94 -14.44
CA PHE A 10 4.66 2.93 -14.04
C PHE A 10 5.88 2.25 -13.40
N THR A 11 5.64 1.39 -12.41
CA THR A 11 6.73 0.72 -11.69
C THR A 11 7.44 -0.30 -12.58
N GLN A 12 6.73 -1.05 -13.41
CA GLN A 12 7.35 -1.92 -14.42
C GLN A 12 8.24 -1.14 -15.38
N GLN A 13 7.83 0.06 -15.77
CA GLN A 13 8.58 0.90 -16.70
C GLN A 13 9.84 1.49 -16.08
N TRP A 14 9.79 1.93 -14.82
CA TRP A 14 10.85 2.77 -14.21
C TRP A 14 11.68 2.08 -13.13
N HIS A 15 11.28 0.89 -12.67
CA HIS A 15 12.06 0.10 -11.72
C HIS A 15 13.47 -0.14 -12.27
N GLU A 16 14.49 -0.01 -11.41
CA GLU A 16 15.92 -0.16 -11.75
C GLU A 16 16.49 0.83 -12.79
N ARG A 17 15.72 1.81 -13.26
CA ARG A 17 16.15 2.81 -14.25
C ARG A 17 16.48 4.16 -13.64
N ASP A 18 17.08 4.18 -12.45
CA ASP A 18 17.32 5.40 -11.66
C ASP A 18 18.01 6.51 -12.48
N ALA A 19 19.00 6.17 -13.31
CA ALA A 19 19.71 7.15 -14.14
C ALA A 19 18.82 7.80 -15.21
N GLU A 20 17.88 7.06 -15.80
CA GLU A 20 16.92 7.58 -16.78
C GLU A 20 15.83 8.40 -16.10
N VAL A 21 15.38 7.97 -14.91
CA VAL A 21 14.44 8.74 -14.10
C VAL A 21 15.01 10.11 -13.73
N VAL A 22 16.31 10.17 -13.38
CA VAL A 22 16.99 11.43 -13.09
C VAL A 22 17.08 12.31 -14.35
N ARG A 23 17.43 11.73 -15.51
CA ARG A 23 17.53 12.48 -16.78
C ARG A 23 16.18 13.05 -17.23
N ASN A 24 15.11 12.27 -17.11
CA ASN A 24 13.77 12.60 -17.64
C ASN A 24 12.82 13.09 -16.54
N ARG A 25 13.36 13.61 -15.42
CA ARG A 25 12.58 13.91 -14.21
C ARG A 25 11.38 14.81 -14.48
N ALA A 26 11.54 15.85 -15.31
CA ALA A 26 10.47 16.80 -15.61
C ALA A 26 9.28 16.11 -16.31
N ASP A 27 9.57 15.33 -17.35
CA ASP A 27 8.55 14.62 -18.14
C ASP A 27 7.83 13.56 -17.30
N ILE A 28 8.59 12.81 -16.49
CA ILE A 28 8.02 11.81 -15.59
C ILE A 28 7.11 12.47 -14.55
N GLN A 29 7.49 13.63 -14.00
CA GLN A 29 6.62 14.37 -13.07
C GLN A 29 5.33 14.87 -13.76
N GLN A 30 5.40 15.30 -15.01
CA GLN A 30 4.21 15.66 -15.79
C GLN A 30 3.30 14.46 -16.04
N GLN A 31 3.86 13.29 -16.38
CA GLN A 31 3.11 12.05 -16.54
C GLN A 31 2.41 11.64 -15.23
N ILE A 32 3.12 11.71 -14.10
CA ILE A 32 2.55 11.40 -12.78
C ILE A 32 1.42 12.38 -12.44
N ALA A 33 1.60 13.67 -12.70
CA ALA A 33 0.58 14.67 -12.45
C ALA A 33 -0.69 14.41 -13.28
N ALA A 34 -0.53 14.16 -14.59
CA ALA A 34 -1.64 13.85 -15.49
C ALA A 34 -2.38 12.56 -15.06
N GLY A 35 -1.65 11.49 -14.73
CA GLY A 35 -2.23 10.24 -14.21
C GLY A 35 -2.97 10.44 -12.89
N THR A 36 -2.44 11.29 -12.00
CA THR A 36 -3.08 11.63 -10.73
C THR A 36 -4.39 12.38 -10.94
N GLU A 37 -4.41 13.37 -11.84
CA GLU A 37 -5.61 14.14 -12.21
C GLU A 37 -6.68 13.24 -12.84
N ALA A 38 -6.27 12.34 -13.73
CA ALA A 38 -7.14 11.35 -14.36
C ALA A 38 -7.59 10.23 -13.40
N ARG A 39 -7.03 10.15 -12.19
CA ARG A 39 -7.20 9.04 -11.24
C ARG A 39 -6.83 7.67 -11.83
N ASP A 40 -5.89 7.66 -12.75
CA ASP A 40 -5.37 6.43 -13.35
C ASP A 40 -4.21 5.89 -12.51
N ILE A 41 -4.52 4.92 -11.66
CA ILE A 41 -3.56 4.29 -10.75
C ILE A 41 -2.56 3.37 -11.46
N SER A 42 -2.75 3.06 -12.74
CA SER A 42 -1.85 2.18 -13.49
C SER A 42 -0.54 2.87 -13.89
N VAL A 43 -0.59 4.20 -14.06
CA VAL A 43 0.51 5.03 -14.58
C VAL A 43 1.15 5.96 -13.53
N VAL A 44 0.83 5.77 -12.25
CA VAL A 44 1.41 6.57 -11.15
C VAL A 44 2.03 5.69 -10.06
N PRO A 45 3.06 6.15 -9.33
CA PRO A 45 3.61 5.40 -8.20
C PRO A 45 2.65 5.43 -6.99
N VAL A 46 1.80 4.40 -6.86
CA VAL A 46 0.88 4.27 -5.71
C VAL A 46 1.61 3.69 -4.50
N ARG A 47 1.82 4.52 -3.47
CA ARG A 47 2.49 4.11 -2.22
C ARG A 47 1.61 3.17 -1.40
N ALA A 48 2.12 1.97 -1.10
CA ALA A 48 1.40 0.98 -0.32
C ALA A 48 2.36 0.04 0.44
N GLY A 49 1.93 -0.40 1.63
CA GLY A 49 2.64 -1.42 2.43
C GLY A 49 2.34 -2.85 1.95
N ASN A 50 3.13 -3.82 2.41
CA ASN A 50 2.95 -5.24 2.06
C ASN A 50 1.57 -5.81 2.48
N ALA A 51 0.97 -5.25 3.54
CA ALA A 51 -0.32 -5.68 4.05
C ALA A 51 -1.52 -5.16 3.24
N VAL A 52 -1.31 -4.33 2.20
CA VAL A 52 -2.40 -3.72 1.44
C VAL A 52 -3.35 -4.75 0.82
N GLY A 53 -2.83 -5.92 0.43
CA GLY A 53 -3.64 -7.01 -0.11
C GLY A 53 -4.60 -7.67 0.90
N LEU A 54 -4.48 -7.36 2.19
CA LEU A 54 -5.40 -7.82 3.23
C LEU A 54 -6.62 -6.90 3.38
N LEU A 55 -6.60 -5.70 2.79
CA LEU A 55 -7.71 -4.76 2.85
C LEU A 55 -8.77 -5.14 1.81
N SER A 56 -9.98 -5.45 2.27
CA SER A 56 -11.12 -5.87 1.43
C SER A 56 -12.31 -4.92 1.49
N SER A 57 -12.24 -3.88 2.32
CA SER A 57 -13.32 -2.94 2.62
C SER A 57 -12.80 -1.52 2.78
N ILE A 58 -13.69 -0.54 2.54
CA ILE A 58 -13.49 0.85 2.94
C ILE A 58 -14.42 1.11 4.11
N GLU A 59 -13.86 1.45 5.26
CA GLU A 59 -14.60 1.61 6.51
C GLU A 59 -14.24 2.95 7.17
N PRO A 60 -15.13 3.52 8.00
CA PRO A 60 -14.79 4.68 8.82
C PRO A 60 -13.60 4.37 9.74
N ALA A 61 -12.71 5.33 9.92
CA ALA A 61 -11.51 5.14 10.74
C ALA A 61 -11.81 4.62 12.16
N GLY A 62 -12.88 5.12 12.79
CA GLY A 62 -13.30 4.68 14.12
C GLY A 62 -13.78 3.22 14.17
N ALA A 63 -14.33 2.70 13.07
CA ALA A 63 -14.71 1.28 12.96
C ALA A 63 -13.47 0.39 12.83
N ILE A 64 -12.51 0.80 11.99
CA ILE A 64 -11.23 0.10 11.81
C ILE A 64 -10.47 -0.01 13.14
N LEU A 65 -10.31 1.11 13.85
CA LEU A 65 -9.60 1.13 15.14
C LEU A 65 -10.26 0.24 16.18
N ARG A 66 -11.59 0.32 16.29
CA ARG A 66 -12.36 -0.52 17.23
C ARG A 66 -12.14 -2.00 16.94
N ARG A 67 -12.29 -2.40 15.68
CA ARG A 67 -12.09 -3.78 15.24
C ARG A 67 -10.68 -4.28 15.54
N ILE A 68 -9.64 -3.50 15.23
CA ILE A 68 -8.24 -3.86 15.52
C ILE A 68 -8.05 -4.12 17.02
N ILE A 69 -8.59 -3.25 17.88
CA ILE A 69 -8.44 -3.37 19.34
C ILE A 69 -9.18 -4.61 19.87
N GLU A 70 -10.43 -4.80 19.45
CA GLU A 70 -11.26 -5.94 19.86
C GLU A 70 -10.66 -7.28 19.39
N GLU A 71 -10.18 -7.36 18.15
CA GLU A 71 -9.49 -8.55 17.62
C GLU A 71 -8.19 -8.82 18.39
N ALA A 72 -7.39 -7.79 18.68
CA ALA A 72 -6.15 -7.94 19.44
C ALA A 72 -6.42 -8.44 20.87
N GLU A 73 -7.39 -7.85 21.57
CA GLU A 73 -7.80 -8.29 22.91
C GLU A 73 -8.25 -9.75 22.91
N ALA A 74 -9.11 -10.14 21.95
CA ALA A 74 -9.57 -11.51 21.81
C ALA A 74 -8.41 -12.49 21.58
N ILE A 75 -7.46 -12.14 20.70
CA ILE A 75 -6.27 -12.96 20.45
C ILE A 75 -5.42 -13.10 21.72
N LEU A 76 -5.17 -12.01 22.44
CA LEU A 76 -4.31 -12.04 23.63
C LEU A 76 -4.94 -12.79 24.80
N THR A 77 -6.27 -12.76 24.94
CA THR A 77 -6.98 -13.35 26.09
C THR A 77 -7.41 -14.80 25.86
N LYS A 78 -7.74 -15.18 24.62
CA LYS A 78 -8.29 -16.52 24.31
C LYS A 78 -7.27 -17.47 23.69
N ARG A 79 -6.41 -16.97 22.80
CA ARG A 79 -5.50 -17.83 22.04
C ARG A 79 -4.47 -18.57 22.92
N PRO A 80 -3.91 -17.99 24.01
CA PRO A 80 -2.98 -18.71 24.86
C PRO A 80 -3.61 -19.94 25.53
N SER A 81 -4.82 -19.83 26.06
CA SER A 81 -5.50 -20.97 26.69
C SER A 81 -5.86 -22.05 25.68
N GLU A 82 -6.28 -21.67 24.46
CA GLU A 82 -6.54 -22.62 23.37
C GLU A 82 -5.29 -23.38 22.90
N LEU A 83 -4.13 -22.73 22.91
CA LEU A 83 -2.86 -23.37 22.52
C LEU A 83 -2.28 -24.26 23.62
N LEU A 84 -2.53 -23.93 24.89
CA LEU A 84 -2.01 -24.66 26.05
C LEU A 84 -2.94 -25.77 26.56
N SER A 85 -4.18 -25.82 26.08
CA SER A 85 -5.16 -26.88 26.39
C SER A 85 -5.18 -28.02 25.36
N ARG A 86 -4.27 -27.99 24.38
CA ARG A 86 -3.99 -29.08 23.43
C ARG A 86 -2.73 -29.83 23.85
#